data_AF-A0A2M8NU11-F1
#
_entry.id   AF-A0A2M8NU11-F1
#
_cell.length_a   1.000
_cell.length_b   1.000
_cell.length_c   1.000
_cell.angle_alpha   90.00
_cell.angle_beta   90.00
_cell.angle_gamma   90.00
#
_symmetry.space_group_name_H-M   'P 1'
#
loop_
_entity.id
_entity.type
_entity.pdbx_description
1 polymer ?
#
loop_
_entity_poly.entity_id
_entity_poly.type
_entity_poly.pdbx_seq_one_letter_code
_entity_poly.pdbx_strand_id
1 'polypeptide(L)'
;MRNFQTLEHITIDDAAGILYIISGDQPMPARLAFRREGSYIAISCSYGPIEIALRPRFEELTRILARLHPVQGLQTTRQVGTGQAYIGLGLGQEDSLVIRPTIVADATGHMCFNLLLPKSVREALFSWLPVEEAPVSE
;
A
#
# COMPACT_ATOMS: atom_id res chain seq x y z
N MET A 1 -3.10 18.31 9.50
CA MET A 1 -1.85 17.76 8.95
C MET A 1 -1.91 16.23 9.10
N ARG A 2 -1.54 15.45 8.09
CA ARG A 2 -1.57 13.96 8.16
C ARG A 2 -0.19 13.47 8.60
N ASN A 3 -0.15 12.51 9.52
CA ASN A 3 1.09 11.86 9.94
C ASN A 3 1.29 10.59 9.10
N PHE A 4 2.41 10.53 8.37
CA PHE A 4 2.79 9.38 7.56
C PHE A 4 3.84 8.55 8.28
N GLN A 5 3.64 7.23 8.27
CA GLN A 5 4.63 6.27 8.75
C GLN A 5 5.41 5.70 7.55
N THR A 6 6.72 5.91 7.55
CA THR A 6 7.60 5.32 6.54
C THR A 6 7.82 3.83 6.82
N LEU A 7 7.69 2.99 5.79
CA LEU A 7 7.97 1.56 5.81
C LEU A 7 9.17 1.30 4.90
N GLU A 8 10.31 0.98 5.50
CA GLU A 8 11.62 1.02 4.82
C GLU A 8 12.29 -0.36 4.71
N HIS A 9 11.81 -1.35 5.48
CA HIS A 9 12.37 -2.70 5.47
C HIS A 9 11.40 -3.67 4.81
N ILE A 10 11.87 -4.43 3.83
CA ILE A 10 11.10 -5.42 3.09
C ILE A 10 11.69 -6.81 3.29
N THR A 11 10.83 -7.80 3.53
CA THR A 11 11.19 -9.21 3.69
C THR A 11 10.20 -10.07 2.92
N ILE A 12 10.69 -11.05 2.17
CA ILE A 12 9.85 -12.01 1.45
C ILE A 12 10.02 -13.37 2.12
N ASP A 13 8.92 -13.94 2.59
CA ASP A 13 8.85 -15.32 3.05
C ASP A 13 8.36 -16.20 1.89
N ASP A 14 9.30 -16.82 1.18
CA ASP A 14 9.01 -17.68 0.02
C ASP A 14 8.23 -18.93 0.39
N ALA A 15 8.41 -19.44 1.63
CA ALA A 15 7.71 -20.64 2.09
C ALA A 15 6.22 -20.35 2.33
N ALA A 16 5.90 -19.18 2.89
CA ALA A 16 4.53 -18.73 3.10
C ALA A 16 3.92 -18.04 1.86
N GLY A 17 4.77 -17.56 0.94
CA GLY A 17 4.38 -16.71 -0.19
C GLY A 17 3.89 -15.33 0.27
N ILE A 18 4.49 -14.78 1.33
CA ILE A 18 4.08 -13.52 1.96
C ILE A 18 5.21 -12.50 1.87
N LEU A 19 4.90 -11.29 1.40
CA LEU A 19 5.80 -10.15 1.44
C LEU A 19 5.43 -9.26 2.63
N TYR A 20 6.41 -8.93 3.47
CA TYR A 20 6.29 -8.05 4.61
C TYR A 20 7.05 -6.75 4.36
N ILE A 21 6.47 -5.62 4.77
CA ILE A 21 7.11 -4.31 4.78
C ILE A 21 6.89 -3.68 6.15
N ILE A 22 7.95 -3.30 6.86
CA ILE A 22 7.89 -2.81 8.24
C ILE A 22 8.57 -1.45 8.40
N SER A 23 8.09 -0.66 9.37
CA SER A 23 8.72 0.59 9.80
C SER A 23 9.79 0.34 10.85
N GLY A 24 11.00 0.89 10.68
CA GLY A 24 12.05 1.03 11.69
C GLY A 24 12.23 -0.11 12.70
N ASP A 25 12.89 0.21 13.81
CA ASP A 25 13.03 -0.69 14.96
C ASP A 25 12.26 -0.11 16.15
N GLN A 26 10.96 -0.42 16.22
CA GLN A 26 10.09 -0.05 17.33
C GLN A 26 9.43 -1.30 17.90
N PRO A 27 9.03 -1.31 19.20
CA PRO A 27 8.42 -2.49 19.82
C PRO A 27 7.16 -3.01 19.12
N MET A 28 6.40 -2.12 18.47
CA MET A 28 5.23 -2.46 17.66
C MET A 28 5.30 -1.70 16.33
N PRO A 29 6.09 -2.20 15.36
CA PRO A 29 6.29 -1.48 14.11
C PRO A 29 4.99 -1.50 13.30
N ALA A 30 4.77 -0.45 12.52
CA ALA A 30 3.78 -0.49 11.47
C ALA A 30 4.23 -1.54 10.44
N ARG A 31 3.27 -2.34 9.95
CA ARG A 31 3.55 -3.44 9.03
C ARG A 31 2.50 -3.48 7.93
N LEU A 32 2.97 -3.71 6.71
CA LEU A 32 2.18 -4.21 5.60
C LEU A 32 2.56 -5.66 5.33
N ALA A 33 1.57 -6.51 5.11
CA ALA A 33 1.76 -7.87 4.66
C ALA A 33 0.92 -8.10 3.40
N PHE A 34 1.51 -8.71 2.37
CA PHE A 34 0.85 -9.03 1.11
C PHE A 34 0.95 -10.52 0.85
N ARG A 35 -0.17 -11.14 0.48
CA ARG A 35 -0.21 -12.55 0.06
C ARG A 35 -1.10 -12.70 -1.17
N ARG A 36 -0.58 -13.35 -2.21
CA ARG A 36 -1.38 -13.68 -3.39
C ARG A 36 -2.32 -14.85 -3.07
N GLU A 37 -3.61 -14.70 -3.36
CA GLU A 37 -4.63 -15.72 -3.12
C GLU A 37 -5.54 -15.88 -4.36
N GLY A 38 -5.17 -16.77 -5.29
CA GLY A 38 -5.97 -17.02 -6.50
C GLY A 38 -6.08 -15.78 -7.38
N SER A 39 -7.27 -15.16 -7.52
CA SER A 39 -7.50 -13.89 -8.24
C SER A 39 -7.46 -12.64 -7.34
N TYR A 40 -7.19 -12.82 -6.05
CA TYR A 40 -7.15 -11.76 -5.06
C TYR A 40 -5.75 -11.58 -4.46
N ILE A 41 -5.56 -10.47 -3.77
CA ILE A 41 -4.40 -10.25 -2.91
C ILE A 41 -4.89 -9.91 -1.52
N ALA A 42 -4.49 -10.69 -0.52
CA ALA A 42 -4.71 -10.37 0.87
C ALA A 42 -3.66 -9.32 1.30
N ILE A 43 -4.13 -8.23 1.88
CA ILE A 43 -3.31 -7.14 2.40
C ILE A 43 -3.68 -6.97 3.87
N SER A 44 -2.73 -7.13 4.77
CA SER A 44 -2.87 -6.74 6.18
C SER A 44 -2.03 -5.49 6.41
N CYS A 45 -2.64 -4.48 6.99
CA CYS A 45 -1.96 -3.26 7.41
C CYS A 45 -2.14 -3.15 8.91
N SER A 46 -1.07 -3.20 9.69
CA SER A 46 -1.15 -3.13 11.15
C SER A 46 -0.33 -1.97 11.69
N TYR A 47 -0.86 -1.27 12.69
CA TYR A 47 -0.16 -0.25 13.47
C TYR A 47 -0.50 -0.46 14.94
N GLY A 48 0.48 -0.87 15.74
CA GLY A 48 0.22 -1.26 17.12
C GLY A 48 -0.79 -2.41 17.20
N PRO A 49 -1.84 -2.31 18.03
CA PRO A 49 -2.85 -3.36 18.19
C PRO A 49 -3.96 -3.34 17.13
N ILE A 50 -3.94 -2.39 16.20
CA ILE A 50 -5.00 -2.21 15.20
C ILE A 50 -4.54 -2.76 13.86
N GLU A 51 -5.42 -3.51 13.18
CA GLU A 51 -5.21 -4.01 11.83
C GLU A 51 -6.39 -3.66 10.92
N ILE A 52 -6.07 -3.24 9.69
CA ILE A 52 -7.01 -3.16 8.57
C ILE A 52 -6.58 -4.22 7.56
N ALA A 53 -7.43 -5.23 7.38
CA ALA A 53 -7.24 -6.27 6.38
C ALA A 53 -8.15 -6.02 5.18
N LEU A 54 -7.58 -6.10 3.97
CA LEU A 54 -8.28 -5.92 2.70
C LEU A 54 -7.96 -7.10 1.78
N ARG A 55 -8.88 -7.39 0.86
CA ARG A 55 -8.71 -8.44 -0.13
C ARG A 55 -9.12 -7.97 -1.53
N PRO A 56 -8.45 -6.96 -2.12
CA PRO A 56 -8.80 -6.48 -3.45
C PRO A 56 -8.50 -7.51 -4.54
N ARG A 57 -9.11 -7.32 -5.72
CA ARG A 57 -8.78 -8.09 -6.91
C ARG A 57 -7.36 -7.74 -7.36
N PHE A 58 -6.55 -8.75 -7.63
CA PHE A 58 -5.15 -8.55 -7.98
C PHE A 58 -4.96 -7.78 -9.29
N GLU A 59 -5.71 -8.15 -10.33
CA GLU A 59 -5.68 -7.45 -11.63
C GLU A 59 -6.11 -5.99 -11.53
N GLU A 60 -6.98 -5.66 -10.59
CA GLU A 60 -7.39 -4.28 -10.35
C GLU A 60 -6.29 -3.50 -9.62
N LEU A 61 -5.71 -4.08 -8.58
CA LEU A 61 -4.63 -3.45 -7.83
C LEU A 61 -3.42 -3.17 -8.73
N THR A 62 -2.93 -4.20 -9.43
CA THR A 62 -1.74 -4.11 -10.30
C THR A 62 -1.94 -3.10 -11.44
N ARG A 63 -3.10 -3.14 -12.11
CA ARG A 63 -3.48 -2.17 -13.15
C ARG A 63 -3.53 -0.74 -12.64
N ILE A 64 -3.99 -0.51 -11.40
CA ILE A 64 -4.01 0.82 -10.80
C ILE A 64 -2.60 1.28 -10.45
N LEU A 65 -1.77 0.41 -9.85
CA LEU A 65 -0.37 0.70 -9.53
C LEU A 65 0.42 1.09 -10.78
N ALA A 66 0.23 0.36 -11.88
CA ALA A 66 0.85 0.60 -13.18
C ALA A 66 0.55 1.97 -13.80
N ARG A 67 -0.54 2.62 -13.38
CA ARG A 67 -1.06 3.89 -13.92
C ARG A 67 -0.92 5.06 -12.95
N LEU A 68 -0.18 4.87 -11.85
CA LEU A 68 0.13 5.97 -10.95
C LEU A 68 1.13 6.91 -11.62
N HIS A 69 0.87 8.21 -11.51
CA HIS A 69 1.81 9.25 -11.94
C HIS A 69 2.24 10.05 -10.71
N PRO A 70 3.50 10.53 -10.67
CA PRO A 70 3.98 11.36 -9.59
C PRO A 70 3.12 12.62 -9.44
N VAL A 71 2.75 12.95 -8.20
CA VAL A 71 2.07 14.20 -7.85
C VAL A 71 2.83 14.96 -6.77
N GLN A 72 2.57 16.26 -6.68
CA GLN A 72 3.14 17.07 -5.61
C GLN A 72 2.55 16.68 -4.25
N GLY A 73 3.43 16.45 -3.27
CA GLY A 73 3.07 16.12 -1.90
C GLY A 73 2.63 14.66 -1.69
N LEU A 74 2.17 14.37 -0.48
CA LEU A 74 1.77 13.01 -0.05
C LEU A 74 0.25 12.83 -0.20
N GLN A 75 -0.20 12.66 -1.45
CA GLN A 75 -1.60 12.49 -1.80
C GLN A 75 -1.87 11.15 -2.46
N THR A 76 -3.04 10.58 -2.18
CA THR A 76 -3.57 9.42 -2.92
C THR A 76 -4.43 9.93 -4.08
N THR A 77 -4.23 9.39 -5.27
CA THR A 77 -4.91 9.81 -6.52
C THR A 77 -5.80 8.72 -7.11
N ARG A 78 -5.68 7.49 -6.61
CA ARG A 78 -6.48 6.32 -7.00
C ARG A 78 -6.94 5.57 -5.76
N GLN A 79 -7.98 4.78 -5.92
CA GLN A 79 -8.50 3.89 -4.89
C GLN A 79 -8.81 2.52 -5.48
N VAL A 80 -8.62 1.47 -4.69
CA VAL A 80 -9.02 0.10 -5.02
C VAL A 80 -9.85 -0.46 -3.88
N GLY A 81 -11.04 -0.98 -4.16
CA GLY A 81 -11.99 -1.45 -3.16
C GLY A 81 -13.37 -0.82 -3.32
N THR A 82 -14.10 -0.69 -2.22
CA THR A 82 -15.45 -0.13 -2.20
C THR A 82 -15.46 1.26 -1.55
N GLY A 83 -16.57 1.98 -1.65
CA GLY A 83 -16.73 3.26 -0.96
C GLY A 83 -16.65 3.17 0.58
N GLN A 84 -16.77 1.97 1.16
CA GLN A 84 -16.74 1.75 2.62
C GLN A 84 -15.40 1.19 3.11
N ALA A 85 -14.67 0.48 2.24
CA ALA A 85 -13.37 -0.11 2.56
C ALA A 85 -12.50 -0.14 1.30
N TYR A 86 -11.39 0.60 1.31
CA TYR A 86 -10.52 0.75 0.16
C TYR A 86 -9.05 0.97 0.55
N ILE A 87 -8.15 0.75 -0.42
CA ILE A 87 -6.77 1.18 -0.36
C ILE A 87 -6.59 2.40 -1.27
N GLY A 88 -6.31 3.56 -0.67
CA GLY A 88 -5.90 4.75 -1.38
C GLY A 88 -4.45 4.63 -1.82
N LEU A 89 -4.16 4.96 -3.07
CA LEU A 89 -2.84 4.81 -3.68
C LEU A 89 -2.44 6.12 -4.36
N GLY A 90 -1.19 6.50 -4.21
CA GLY A 90 -0.60 7.65 -4.90
C GLY A 90 0.90 7.50 -5.03
N LEU A 91 1.47 8.17 -6.02
CA LEU A 91 2.91 8.25 -6.20
C LEU A 91 3.33 9.68 -5.86
N GLY A 92 4.10 9.82 -4.79
CA GLY A 92 4.62 11.11 -4.33
C GLY A 92 5.82 11.56 -5.15
N GLN A 93 6.43 12.66 -4.71
CA GLN A 93 7.74 13.07 -5.21
C GLN A 93 8.80 12.01 -4.85
N GLU A 94 9.86 11.92 -5.65
CA GLU A 94 10.93 10.92 -5.53
C GLU A 94 10.47 9.46 -5.73
N ASP A 95 9.37 9.25 -6.47
CA ASP A 95 8.77 7.94 -6.72
C ASP A 95 8.44 7.15 -5.44
N SER A 96 8.12 7.84 -4.35
CA SER A 96 7.64 7.21 -3.12
C SER A 96 6.18 6.79 -3.27
N LEU A 97 5.84 5.57 -2.85
CA LEU A 97 4.46 5.08 -2.92
C LEU A 97 3.72 5.44 -1.63
N VAL A 98 2.63 6.18 -1.79
CA VAL A 98 1.70 6.50 -0.72
C VAL A 98 0.60 5.44 -0.69
N ILE A 99 0.47 4.74 0.44
CA ILE A 99 -0.55 3.72 0.66
C ILE A 99 -1.45 4.15 1.82
N ARG A 100 -2.77 4.10 1.60
CA ARG A 100 -3.76 4.54 2.60
C ARG A 100 -4.94 3.57 2.72
N PRO A 101 -4.79 2.47 3.46
CA PRO A 101 -5.90 1.57 3.81
C PRO A 101 -6.91 2.37 4.64
N THR A 102 -8.17 2.35 4.23
CA THR A 102 -9.21 3.19 4.82
C THR A 102 -10.49 2.39 4.99
N ILE A 103 -11.06 2.44 6.19
CA ILE A 103 -12.42 2.00 6.52
C ILE A 103 -13.23 3.26 6.83
N VAL A 104 -14.30 3.47 6.08
CA VAL A 104 -15.23 4.58 6.33
C VAL A 104 -16.15 4.19 7.47
N ALA A 105 -16.30 5.09 8.45
CA ALA A 105 -17.19 4.94 9.58
C ALA A 105 -18.50 5.71 9.34
N ASP A 106 -19.45 5.56 10.25
CA ASP A 106 -20.64 6.43 10.27
C ASP A 106 -20.26 7.88 10.63
N ALA A 107 -21.21 8.80 10.41
CA ALA A 107 -21.08 10.22 10.78
C ALA A 107 -19.83 10.94 10.22
N THR A 108 -19.45 10.69 8.96
CA THR A 108 -18.34 11.33 8.22
C THR A 108 -16.92 10.99 8.70
N GLY A 109 -16.78 10.02 9.62
CA GLY A 109 -15.49 9.55 10.08
C GLY A 109 -14.84 8.50 9.16
N HIS A 110 -13.53 8.30 9.31
CA HIS A 110 -12.83 7.15 8.74
C HIS A 110 -11.65 6.74 9.62
N MET A 111 -11.39 5.44 9.68
CA MET A 111 -10.14 4.88 10.20
C MET A 111 -9.19 4.65 9.02
N CYS A 112 -7.97 5.17 9.09
CA CYS A 112 -6.99 4.97 8.05
C CYS A 112 -5.56 4.93 8.59
N PHE A 113 -4.70 4.18 7.90
CA PHE A 113 -3.25 4.29 8.07
C PHE A 113 -2.68 5.12 6.93
N ASN A 114 -1.77 6.05 7.21
CA ASN A 114 -1.06 6.80 6.16
C ASN A 114 0.36 6.27 6.09
N LEU A 115 0.65 5.50 5.04
CA LEU A 115 1.91 4.77 4.90
C LEU A 115 2.69 5.33 3.72
N LEU A 116 4.00 5.43 3.87
CA LEU A 116 4.92 5.87 2.84
C LEU A 116 5.96 4.78 2.59
N LEU A 117 6.07 4.31 1.36
CA LEU A 117 7.11 3.38 0.94
C LEU A 117 8.14 4.17 0.11
N PRO A 118 9.41 4.21 0.53
CA PRO A 118 10.49 4.76 -0.29
C PRO A 118 10.57 4.04 -1.65
N LYS A 119 11.18 4.71 -2.64
CA LYS A 119 11.32 4.20 -4.01
C LYS A 119 11.84 2.76 -4.08
N SER A 120 12.89 2.44 -3.34
CA SER A 120 13.48 1.09 -3.31
C SER A 120 12.50 0.02 -2.83
N VAL A 121 11.70 0.33 -1.81
CA VAL A 121 10.68 -0.58 -1.28
C VAL A 121 9.50 -0.71 -2.25
N ARG A 122 9.10 0.39 -2.89
CA ARG A 122 8.07 0.39 -3.94
C ARG A 122 8.49 -0.50 -5.11
N GLU A 123 9.71 -0.36 -5.61
CA GLU A 123 10.24 -1.15 -6.72
C GLU A 123 10.24 -2.65 -6.39
N ALA A 124 10.67 -3.02 -5.19
CA ALA A 124 10.63 -4.40 -4.72
C ALA A 124 9.19 -4.95 -4.61
N LEU A 125 8.25 -4.14 -4.09
CA LEU A 125 6.83 -4.49 -4.08
C LEU A 125 6.27 -4.67 -5.51
N PHE A 126 6.62 -3.78 -6.44
CA PHE A 126 6.15 -3.82 -7.82
C PHE A 126 6.69 -5.05 -8.56
N SER A 127 7.96 -5.40 -8.32
CA SER A 127 8.56 -6.62 -8.84
C SER A 127 7.86 -7.89 -8.31
N TRP A 128 7.44 -7.89 -7.04
CA TRP A 128 6.72 -9.03 -6.45
C TRP A 128 5.25 -9.10 -6.92
N LEU A 129 4.64 -7.95 -7.25
CA LEU A 129 3.27 -7.80 -7.76
C LEU A 129 3.13 -7.92 -9.29
N PRO A 130 4.15 -8.44 -9.98
CA PRO A 130 4.51 -8.06 -11.37
C PRO A 130 3.74 -6.87 -11.96
N VAL A 131 4.02 -5.66 -11.46
CA VAL A 131 3.42 -4.43 -12.00
C VAL A 131 4.17 -3.99 -13.25
N GLU A 132 3.49 -3.98 -14.40
CA GLU A 132 4.01 -3.43 -15.65
C GLU A 132 3.79 -1.91 -15.67
N GLU A 133 4.81 -1.14 -15.28
CA GLU A 133 4.72 0.32 -15.31
C GLU A 133 4.49 0.84 -16.74
N ALA A 134 3.51 1.72 -16.91
CA ALA A 134 3.31 2.37 -18.20
C ALA A 134 4.53 3.28 -18.50
N PRO A 135 5.02 3.32 -19.75
CA PRO A 135 6.10 4.22 -20.11
C PRO A 135 5.68 5.67 -19.82
N VAL A 136 6.59 6.42 -19.20
CA VAL A 136 6.39 7.85 -18.97
C VAL A 136 6.40 8.52 -20.33
N SER A 137 5.24 8.96 -20.81
CA SER A 137 5.17 9.81 -21.99
C SER A 137 5.85 11.14 -21.68
N GLU A 138 6.95 11.44 -22.38
CA GLU A 138 7.60 12.76 -22.37
C GLU A 138 6.69 13.87 -22.89
#